data_AF-A0A961MK42-F1
#
_entry.id   AF-A0A961MK42-F1
#
_cell.length_a   1.000
_cell.length_b   1.000
_cell.length_c   1.000
_cell.angle_alpha   90.00
_cell.angle_beta   90.00
_cell.angle_gamma   90.00
#
_symmetry.space_group_name_H-M   'P 1'
#
loop_
_entity.id
_entity.type
_entity.pdbx_description
1 polymer ?
#
loop_
_entity_poly.entity_id
_entity_poly.type
_entity_poly.pdbx_seq_one_letter_code
_entity_poly.pdbx_strand_id
1 'polypeptide(L)'
;MSETHRLSLPLLQPAQAQKHVTVNEAFARLDGLVNLVLQSVTMATPPAAIIEGAAYGVPSGAVNAWSGHEGQVAIGANGGWVFVTPALGWRAFVQDRGLEAICGPAGWIVGAMTCSAHGAGMKAGVLEVDHVIGAGP
;
A
#
# COMPACT_ATOMS: atom_id res chain seq x y z
N MET A 1 -14.92 -16.37 -15.82
CA MET A 1 -15.34 -14.99 -15.51
C MET A 1 -14.09 -14.25 -15.06
N SER A 2 -13.90 -12.99 -15.45
CA SER A 2 -12.74 -12.20 -15.01
C SER A 2 -13.07 -11.54 -13.67
N GLU A 3 -12.15 -11.60 -12.71
CA GLU A 3 -12.33 -11.12 -11.34
C GLU A 3 -11.14 -10.25 -10.90
N THR A 4 -11.31 -9.44 -9.86
CA THR A 4 -10.19 -8.71 -9.23
C THR A 4 -9.27 -9.67 -8.48
N HIS A 5 -8.00 -9.27 -8.30
CA HIS A 5 -6.95 -10.19 -7.86
C HIS A 5 -6.98 -10.56 -6.37
N ARG A 6 -7.42 -9.65 -5.49
CA ARG A 6 -7.39 -9.89 -4.03
C ARG A 6 -8.71 -10.39 -3.46
N LEU A 7 -9.81 -9.76 -3.87
CA LEU A 7 -11.14 -9.99 -3.31
C LEU A 7 -12.05 -10.81 -4.23
N SER A 8 -11.57 -11.18 -5.42
CA SER A 8 -12.36 -11.94 -6.42
C SER A 8 -13.67 -11.23 -6.78
N LEU A 9 -13.65 -9.90 -6.92
CA LEU A 9 -14.85 -9.14 -7.32
C LEU A 9 -15.12 -9.37 -8.81
N PRO A 10 -16.35 -9.72 -9.21
CA PRO A 10 -16.67 -9.98 -10.61
C PRO A 10 -16.57 -8.70 -11.44
N LEU A 11 -15.80 -8.75 -12.53
CA LEU A 11 -15.67 -7.63 -13.46
C LEU A 11 -16.85 -7.56 -14.42
N LEU A 12 -17.22 -6.34 -14.79
CA LEU A 12 -18.27 -6.09 -15.78
C LEU A 12 -17.78 -6.57 -17.16
N GLN A 13 -18.63 -7.32 -17.86
CA GLN A 13 -18.36 -7.76 -19.23
C GLN A 13 -18.25 -6.56 -20.21
N PRO A 14 -17.39 -6.66 -21.24
CA PRO A 14 -17.23 -5.61 -22.24
C PRO A 14 -18.52 -5.39 -23.07
N ALA A 15 -18.50 -4.37 -23.93
CA ALA A 15 -19.60 -3.99 -24.84
C ALA A 15 -20.92 -3.52 -24.16
N GLN A 16 -20.90 -3.25 -22.85
CA GLN A 16 -22.01 -2.61 -22.11
C GLN A 16 -21.92 -1.08 -22.13
N ALA A 17 -21.95 -0.47 -23.33
CA ALA A 17 -21.80 0.98 -23.52
C ALA A 17 -20.52 1.58 -22.86
N GLN A 18 -19.41 0.85 -22.94
CA GLN A 18 -18.10 1.21 -22.35
C GLN A 18 -18.07 1.44 -20.83
N LYS A 19 -19.18 1.24 -20.10
CA LYS A 19 -19.22 1.35 -18.62
C LYS A 19 -18.24 0.44 -17.91
N HIS A 20 -17.95 -0.73 -18.51
CA HIS A 20 -16.98 -1.69 -18.00
C HIS A 20 -15.59 -1.06 -17.74
N VAL A 21 -15.17 -0.05 -18.51
CA VAL A 21 -13.87 0.59 -18.30
C VAL A 21 -13.83 1.27 -16.94
N THR A 22 -14.71 2.25 -16.73
CA THR A 22 -14.75 3.05 -15.50
C THR A 22 -15.11 2.23 -14.26
N VAL A 23 -16.05 1.28 -14.39
CA VAL A 23 -16.48 0.44 -13.26
C VAL A 23 -15.40 -0.56 -12.87
N ASN A 24 -14.74 -1.21 -13.83
CA ASN A 24 -13.69 -2.17 -13.51
C ASN A 24 -12.44 -1.48 -12.94
N GLU A 25 -12.13 -0.25 -13.38
CA GLU A 25 -11.08 0.56 -12.77
C GLU A 25 -11.41 0.89 -11.30
N ALA A 26 -12.66 1.27 -11.01
CA ALA A 26 -13.11 1.50 -9.64
C ALA A 26 -13.02 0.23 -8.77
N PHE A 27 -13.35 -0.94 -9.33
CA PHE A 27 -13.21 -2.22 -8.63
C PHE A 27 -11.74 -2.59 -8.38
N ALA A 28 -10.85 -2.41 -9.34
CA ALA A 28 -9.41 -2.63 -9.15
C ALA A 28 -8.84 -1.73 -8.04
N ARG A 29 -9.27 -0.46 -8.01
CA ARG A 29 -8.90 0.48 -6.93
C ARG A 29 -9.45 0.03 -5.57
N LEU A 30 -10.72 -0.38 -5.50
CA LEU A 30 -11.32 -0.85 -4.25
C LEU A 30 -10.65 -2.13 -3.73
N ASP A 31 -10.33 -3.06 -4.64
CA ASP A 31 -9.64 -4.32 -4.35
C ASP A 31 -8.29 -4.11 -3.66
N GLY A 32 -7.52 -3.12 -4.11
CA GLY A 32 -6.24 -2.75 -3.50
C GLY A 32 -6.36 -1.97 -2.17
N LEU A 33 -7.50 -1.32 -1.91
CA LEU A 33 -7.70 -0.46 -0.72
C LEU A 33 -8.40 -1.15 0.45
N VAL A 34 -9.27 -2.14 0.19
CA VAL A 34 -9.95 -2.86 1.27
C VAL A 34 -8.95 -3.74 2.00
N ASN A 35 -8.94 -3.62 3.34
CA ASN A 35 -7.93 -4.24 4.20
C ASN A 35 -6.52 -3.98 3.65
N LEU A 36 -6.21 -2.69 3.45
CA LEU A 36 -5.01 -2.22 2.77
C LEU A 36 -3.74 -2.90 3.34
N VAL A 37 -3.04 -3.63 2.48
CA VAL A 37 -1.73 -4.20 2.76
C VAL A 37 -0.71 -3.54 1.85
N LEU A 38 0.14 -2.70 2.43
CA LEU A 38 1.25 -2.07 1.74
C LEU A 38 2.45 -3.01 1.79
N GLN A 39 3.00 -3.35 0.62
CA GLN A 39 4.21 -4.16 0.52
C GLN A 39 5.40 -3.47 1.19
N SER A 40 5.51 -2.15 1.00
CA SER A 40 6.47 -1.29 1.69
C SER A 40 5.95 0.16 1.69
N VAL A 41 6.48 0.95 2.63
CA VAL A 41 6.32 2.42 2.67
C VAL A 41 7.66 3.16 2.52
N THR A 42 8.75 2.43 2.27
CA THR A 42 10.11 2.99 2.18
C THR A 42 10.81 2.73 0.86
N MET A 43 10.27 1.83 0.04
CA MET A 43 10.77 1.55 -1.30
C MET A 43 10.53 2.76 -2.20
N ALA A 44 11.58 3.42 -2.68
CA ALA A 44 11.47 4.62 -3.53
C ALA A 44 11.42 4.31 -5.04
N THR A 45 11.85 3.11 -5.42
CA THR A 45 11.84 2.64 -6.81
C THR A 45 10.76 1.58 -6.97
N PRO A 46 9.82 1.71 -7.93
CA PRO A 46 8.82 0.68 -8.17
C PRO A 46 9.49 -0.67 -8.51
N PRO A 47 8.87 -1.81 -8.13
CA PRO A 47 9.31 -3.12 -8.59
C PRO A 47 9.33 -3.20 -10.12
N ALA A 48 10.30 -3.92 -10.69
CA ALA A 48 10.41 -4.09 -12.14
C ALA A 48 9.19 -4.82 -12.74
N ALA A 49 8.62 -5.77 -12.01
CA ALA A 49 7.37 -6.43 -12.37
C ALA A 49 6.22 -5.85 -11.55
N ILE A 50 5.20 -5.34 -12.24
CA ILE A 50 3.97 -4.87 -11.59
C ILE A 50 3.15 -6.08 -11.21
N ILE A 51 2.87 -6.21 -9.92
CA ILE A 51 2.04 -7.28 -9.36
C ILE A 51 0.63 -6.71 -9.19
N GLU A 52 -0.32 -7.31 -9.88
CA GLU A 52 -1.72 -6.91 -9.80
C GLU A 52 -2.26 -7.02 -8.37
N GLY A 53 -2.92 -5.96 -7.90
CA GLY A 53 -3.44 -5.83 -6.54
C GLY A 53 -2.39 -5.52 -5.47
N ALA A 54 -1.08 -5.57 -5.77
CA ALA A 54 -0.07 -5.16 -4.80
C ALA A 54 -0.11 -3.64 -4.60
N ALA A 55 -0.09 -3.20 -3.34
CA ALA A 55 -0.12 -1.79 -2.98
C ALA A 55 1.19 -1.37 -2.29
N TYR A 56 1.62 -0.13 -2.52
CA TYR A 56 2.83 0.46 -1.93
C TYR A 56 2.53 1.87 -1.44
N GLY A 57 3.07 2.26 -0.29
CA GLY A 57 3.09 3.66 0.12
C GLY A 57 4.27 4.34 -0.55
N VAL A 58 4.02 5.32 -1.43
CA VAL A 58 5.07 6.00 -2.19
C VAL A 58 5.83 6.95 -1.25
N PRO A 59 7.12 6.71 -0.95
CA PRO A 59 7.89 7.58 -0.07
C PRO A 59 8.28 8.88 -0.78
N SER A 60 8.81 9.83 -0.01
CA SER A 60 9.47 10.99 -0.58
C SER A 60 10.70 10.57 -1.40
N GLY A 61 10.96 11.28 -2.51
CA GLY A 61 12.08 10.96 -3.40
C GLY A 61 11.85 9.72 -4.27
N ALA A 62 10.59 9.36 -4.50
CA ALA A 62 10.26 8.27 -5.40
C ALA A 62 10.66 8.59 -6.85
N VAL A 63 11.00 7.54 -7.62
CA VAL A 63 11.53 7.67 -8.97
C VAL A 63 10.75 6.84 -9.99
N ASN A 64 11.09 6.97 -11.26
CA ASN A 64 10.45 6.27 -12.39
C ASN A 64 8.93 6.52 -12.39
N ALA A 65 8.13 5.46 -12.51
CA ALA A 65 6.67 5.56 -12.56
C ALA A 65 6.05 6.16 -11.28
N TRP A 66 6.79 6.24 -10.17
CA TRP A 66 6.32 6.82 -8.90
C TRP A 66 6.73 8.28 -8.71
N SER A 67 7.50 8.86 -9.63
CA SER A 67 7.93 10.27 -9.54
C SER A 67 6.72 11.20 -9.54
N GLY A 68 6.64 12.13 -8.57
CA GLY A 68 5.52 13.07 -8.44
C GLY A 68 4.27 12.49 -7.76
N HIS A 69 4.33 11.26 -7.26
CA HIS A 69 3.25 10.57 -6.55
C HIS A 69 3.56 10.36 -5.07
N GLU A 70 4.47 11.16 -4.49
CA GLU A 70 4.90 11.06 -3.10
C GLU A 70 3.72 11.18 -2.13
N GLY A 71 3.69 10.32 -1.12
CA GLY A 71 2.61 10.26 -0.13
C GLY A 71 1.32 9.57 -0.61
N GLN A 72 1.23 9.18 -1.88
CA GLN A 72 0.11 8.40 -2.39
C GLN A 72 0.31 6.89 -2.15
N VAL A 73 -0.78 6.14 -2.28
CA VAL A 73 -0.76 4.68 -2.38
C VAL A 73 -0.74 4.31 -3.87
N ALA A 74 0.29 3.58 -4.30
CA ALA A 74 0.40 3.04 -5.64
C ALA A 74 -0.11 1.59 -5.66
N ILE A 75 -1.14 1.32 -6.45
CA ILE A 75 -1.77 -0.01 -6.60
C ILE A 75 -1.43 -0.54 -8.00
N GLY A 76 -0.83 -1.72 -8.08
CA GLY A 76 -0.60 -2.40 -9.35
C GLY A 76 -1.93 -2.82 -9.96
N ALA A 77 -2.25 -2.30 -11.15
CA ALA A 77 -3.50 -2.63 -11.84
C ALA A 77 -3.34 -2.49 -13.36
N ASN A 78 -3.85 -3.45 -14.13
CA ASN A 78 -3.86 -3.48 -15.59
C ASN A 78 -2.46 -3.26 -16.22
N GLY A 79 -1.40 -3.80 -15.61
CA GLY A 79 -0.02 -3.62 -16.05
C GLY A 79 0.55 -2.23 -15.80
N GLY A 80 -0.11 -1.41 -14.98
CA GLY A 80 0.31 -0.06 -14.60
C GLY A 80 0.11 0.22 -13.11
N TRP A 81 0.13 1.51 -12.75
CA TRP A 81 -0.09 1.98 -11.39
C TRP A 81 -1.33 2.86 -11.31
N VAL A 82 -2.20 2.55 -10.35
CA VAL A 82 -3.30 3.42 -9.93
C VAL A 82 -2.89 4.11 -8.64
N PHE A 83 -2.84 5.44 -8.66
CA PHE A 83 -2.44 6.23 -7.50
C PHE A 83 -3.64 6.75 -6.73
N VAL A 84 -3.59 6.62 -5.41
CA VAL A 84 -4.64 7.05 -4.50
C VAL A 84 -4.06 7.91 -3.39
N THR A 85 -4.56 9.13 -3.24
CA THR A 85 -4.23 9.94 -2.06
C THR A 85 -4.93 9.38 -0.82
N PRO A 86 -4.19 8.86 0.18
CA PRO A 86 -4.79 8.40 1.42
C PRO A 86 -5.30 9.59 2.24
N ALA A 87 -6.42 9.39 2.96
CA ALA A 87 -6.88 10.39 3.92
C ALA A 87 -6.19 10.19 5.28
N LEU A 88 -6.12 11.27 6.07
CA LEU A 88 -5.61 11.20 7.44
C LEU A 88 -6.41 10.18 8.26
N GLY A 89 -5.71 9.36 9.03
CA GLY A 89 -6.30 8.29 9.84
C GLY A 89 -6.54 6.98 9.10
N TRP A 90 -6.29 6.90 7.79
CA TRP A 90 -6.28 5.62 7.08
C TRP A 90 -5.31 4.63 7.72
N ARG A 91 -5.67 3.35 7.67
CA ARG A 91 -4.89 2.26 8.26
C ARG A 91 -4.42 1.31 7.17
N ALA A 92 -3.25 0.75 7.39
CA ALA A 92 -2.69 -0.29 6.53
C ALA A 92 -1.81 -1.24 7.33
N PHE A 93 -1.71 -2.48 6.89
CA PHE A 93 -0.63 -3.37 7.32
C PHE A 93 0.56 -3.21 6.39
N VAL A 94 1.76 -3.02 6.94
CA VAL A 94 3.00 -2.85 6.19
C VAL A 94 3.77 -4.16 6.22
N GLN A 95 3.74 -4.88 5.10
CA GLN A 95 4.14 -6.29 5.02
C GLN A 95 5.61 -6.52 5.30
N ASP A 96 6.51 -5.70 4.73
CA ASP A 96 7.96 -5.79 4.96
C ASP A 96 8.39 -5.43 6.39
N ARG A 97 7.51 -4.79 7.16
CA ARG A 97 7.73 -4.45 8.58
C ARG A 97 6.98 -5.34 9.56
N GLY A 98 5.96 -6.07 9.10
CA GLY A 98 5.09 -6.85 9.97
C GLY A 98 4.26 -6.00 10.95
N LEU A 99 3.94 -4.76 10.60
CA LEU A 99 3.31 -3.79 11.52
C LEU A 99 2.15 -3.05 10.88
N GLU A 100 1.14 -2.72 11.69
CA GLU A 100 0.12 -1.74 11.36
C GLU A 100 0.72 -0.34 11.18
N ALA A 101 0.11 0.49 10.34
CA ALA A 101 0.46 1.88 10.14
C ALA A 101 -0.78 2.76 10.05
N ILE A 102 -0.65 4.00 10.51
CA ILE A 102 -1.69 5.04 10.37
C ILE A 102 -1.15 6.14 9.46
N CYS A 103 -1.93 6.56 8.47
CA CYS A 103 -1.62 7.71 7.62
C CYS A 103 -1.77 9.00 8.44
N GLY A 104 -0.64 9.66 8.72
CA GLY A 104 -0.58 10.97 9.35
C GLY A 104 -0.31 12.09 8.33
N PRO A 105 -0.15 13.35 8.81
CA PRO A 105 0.09 14.50 7.95
C PRO A 105 1.45 14.47 7.23
N ALA A 106 2.41 13.71 7.76
CA ALA A 106 3.74 13.53 7.18
C ALA A 106 3.92 12.17 6.48
N GLY A 107 2.83 11.44 6.22
CA GLY A 107 2.84 10.11 5.62
C GLY A 107 2.53 8.97 6.60
N TRP A 108 2.88 7.75 6.21
CA TRP A 108 2.56 6.53 6.96
C TRP A 108 3.44 6.37 8.21
N ILE A 109 2.80 6.28 9.37
CA ILE A 109 3.48 6.09 10.66
C ILE A 109 3.42 4.61 11.03
N VAL A 110 4.45 3.85 10.65
CA VAL A 110 4.56 2.41 10.95
C VAL A 110 4.64 2.17 12.45
N GLY A 111 3.86 1.21 12.95
CA GLY A 111 3.70 0.85 14.35
C GLY A 111 2.68 1.70 15.10
N ALA A 112 2.07 2.71 14.48
CA ALA A 112 1.12 3.57 15.18
C ALA A 112 -0.15 2.80 15.58
N MET A 113 -0.46 2.84 16.88
CA MET A 113 -1.72 2.36 17.44
C MET A 113 -2.76 3.48 17.55
N THR A 114 -2.27 4.70 17.81
CA THR A 114 -3.08 5.93 17.85
C THR A 114 -2.32 7.05 17.15
N CYS A 115 -3.04 8.02 16.60
CA CYS A 115 -2.47 9.23 16.02
C CYS A 115 -3.44 10.38 16.26
N SER A 116 -2.99 11.43 16.93
CA SER A 116 -3.73 12.68 17.09
C SER A 116 -3.63 13.52 15.82
N ALA A 117 -4.48 14.55 15.70
CA ALA A 117 -4.46 15.48 14.58
C ALA A 117 -3.10 16.16 14.36
N HIS A 118 -2.27 16.27 15.41
CA HIS A 118 -0.96 16.89 15.38
C HIS A 118 0.20 15.88 15.43
N GLY A 119 -0.08 14.58 15.22
CA GLY A 119 0.94 13.54 15.11
C GLY A 119 1.43 12.93 16.43
N ALA A 120 0.82 13.28 17.58
CA ALA A 120 1.10 12.61 18.85
C ALA A 120 0.35 11.27 18.93
N GLY A 121 0.98 10.21 19.43
CA GLY A 121 0.33 8.90 19.49
C GLY A 121 1.17 7.83 20.14
N MET A 122 0.57 6.65 20.31
CA MET A 122 1.25 5.45 20.76
C MET A 122 1.76 4.66 19.56
N LYS A 123 2.98 4.15 19.67
CA LYS A 123 3.55 3.22 18.71
C LYS A 123 3.90 1.91 19.41
N ALA A 124 3.55 0.79 18.78
CA ALA A 124 4.02 -0.53 19.13
C ALA A 124 4.86 -1.08 17.99
N GLY A 125 5.84 -1.90 18.33
CA GLY A 125 6.73 -2.51 17.36
C GLY A 125 7.41 -3.74 17.95
N VAL A 126 7.97 -4.56 17.08
CA VAL A 126 8.82 -5.68 17.44
C VAL A 126 10.22 -5.37 16.93
N LEU A 127 11.23 -5.58 17.78
CA LEU A 127 12.63 -5.56 17.40
C LEU A 127 13.15 -6.98 17.53
N GLU A 128 13.46 -7.60 16.40
CA GLU A 128 14.09 -8.92 16.35
C GLU A 128 15.59 -8.74 16.12
N VAL A 129 16.39 -9.45 16.91
CA VAL A 129 17.86 -9.42 16.83
C VAL A 129 18.37 -10.84 16.96
N ASP A 130 19.11 -11.30 15.96
CA ASP A 130 19.89 -12.54 16.04
C ASP A 130 21.25 -12.24 16.71
N HIS A 131 21.58 -13.01 17.75
CA HIS A 131 22.88 -12.91 18.42
C HIS A 131 23.61 -14.25 18.36
N VAL A 132 24.74 -14.28 17.68
CA VAL A 132 25.62 -15.46 17.63
C VAL A 132 26.40 -15.54 18.95
N ILE A 133 26.16 -16.60 19.72
CA ILE A 133 26.84 -16.85 20.99
C ILE A 133 28.21 -17.50 20.72
N GLY A 134 29.28 -16.87 21.18
CA GLY A 134 30.64 -17.43 21.18
C GLY A 134 30.98 -18.10 22.51
N ALA A 135 31.91 -19.07 22.50
CA ALA A 135 32.49 -19.59 23.74
C ALA A 135 33.27 -18.47 24.46
N GLY A 136 33.09 -18.36 25.78
CA GLY A 136 33.84 -17.44 26.61
C GLY A 136 35.36 -17.73 26.61
N PRO A 137 36.17 -16.80 27.12
CA PRO A 137 37.62 -16.99 27.24
C PRO A 137 37.99 -18.18 28.14
#